data_AF-A0A8C1NUS9-F1
#
_entry.id   AF-A0A8C1NUS9-F1
#
_cell.length_a   1.000
_cell.length_b   1.000
_cell.length_c   1.000
_cell.angle_alpha   90.00
_cell.angle_beta   90.00
_cell.angle_gamma   90.00
#
_symmetry.space_group_name_H-M   'P 1'
#
loop_
_entity.id
_entity.type
_entity.pdbx_description
1 polymer ?
#
loop_
_entity_poly.entity_id
_entity_poly.type
_entity_poly.pdbx_seq_one_letter_code
_entity_poly.pdbx_strand_id
1 'polypeptide(L)'
;MRKYFVGERGKSLSVGQRQLLCLARALLTEANILCIDEATASVDHKTDMLLQKTIREKFKHKTVLTIAHRLNTIMDSDRVLVMHAGKVVEFDSPSALCQREDSVFQKLLRGGEDQV
;
A
#
# COMPACT_ATOMS: atom_id res chain seq x y z
N MET A 1 18.03 -26.40 -11.99
CA MET A 1 17.63 -25.27 -11.12
C MET A 1 18.70 -25.06 -10.05
N ARG A 2 19.26 -23.85 -9.94
CA ARG A 2 20.21 -23.50 -8.87
C ARG A 2 19.41 -23.06 -7.64
N LYS A 3 19.60 -23.72 -6.49
CA LYS A 3 18.95 -23.34 -5.24
C LYS A 3 19.78 -22.26 -4.54
N TYR A 4 19.13 -21.24 -4.00
CA TYR A 4 19.76 -20.20 -3.19
C TYR A 4 19.29 -20.33 -1.75
N PHE A 5 20.23 -20.36 -0.80
CA PHE A 5 19.91 -20.48 0.62
C PHE A 5 19.56 -19.10 1.19
N VAL A 6 18.37 -18.99 1.78
CA VAL A 6 17.78 -17.71 2.20
C VAL A 6 18.00 -17.42 3.71
N GLY A 7 18.58 -18.39 4.43
CA GLY A 7 18.77 -18.33 5.88
C GLY A 7 17.46 -18.43 6.66
N GLU A 8 17.58 -18.60 7.98
CA GLU A 8 16.40 -18.60 8.86
C GLU A 8 15.63 -17.29 8.73
N ARG A 9 14.29 -17.37 8.64
CA ARG A 9 13.38 -16.23 8.54
C ARG A 9 13.70 -15.24 7.41
N GLY A 10 14.44 -15.65 6.38
CA GLY A 10 14.81 -14.79 5.26
C GLY A 10 15.82 -13.69 5.61
N LYS A 11 16.74 -13.98 6.54
CA LYS A 11 17.82 -13.08 6.95
C LYS A 11 18.72 -12.63 5.80
N SER A 12 18.85 -13.43 4.72
CA SER A 12 19.68 -13.04 3.57
C SER A 12 18.99 -12.07 2.61
N LEU A 13 17.72 -11.73 2.84
CA LEU A 13 16.94 -10.85 1.97
C LEU A 13 16.84 -9.46 2.60
N SER A 14 16.82 -8.42 1.77
CA SER A 14 16.39 -7.09 2.22
C SER A 14 14.90 -7.07 2.55
N VAL A 15 14.42 -6.03 3.24
CA VAL A 15 12.99 -5.84 3.49
C VAL A 15 12.21 -5.78 2.18
N GLY A 16 12.67 -5.00 1.20
CA GLY A 16 12.05 -4.93 -0.13
C GLY A 16 12.05 -6.25 -0.89
N GLN A 17 13.13 -7.03 -0.80
CA GLN A 17 13.18 -8.37 -1.42
C GLN A 17 12.17 -9.33 -0.78
N ARG A 18 11.99 -9.28 0.54
CA ARG A 18 10.94 -10.06 1.22
C ARG A 18 9.54 -9.63 0.77
N GLN A 19 9.30 -8.34 0.57
CA GLN A 19 8.02 -7.85 0.06
C GLN A 19 7.75 -8.31 -1.38
N LEU A 20 8.74 -8.22 -2.27
CA LEU A 20 8.62 -8.76 -3.64
C LEU A 20 8.30 -10.25 -3.62
N LEU A 21 8.95 -11.02 -2.75
CA LEU A 21 8.66 -12.45 -2.60
C LEU A 21 7.23 -12.69 -2.08
N CYS A 22 6.76 -11.90 -1.12
CA CYS A 22 5.38 -11.96 -0.65
C CYS A 22 4.37 -11.62 -1.76
N LEU A 23 4.63 -10.60 -2.57
CA LEU A 23 3.79 -10.27 -3.71
C LEU A 23 3.79 -11.40 -4.75
N ALA A 24 4.96 -11.96 -5.07
CA ALA A 24 5.08 -13.09 -5.98
C ALA A 24 4.26 -14.30 -5.48
N ARG A 25 4.28 -14.57 -4.16
CA ARG A 25 3.44 -15.60 -3.56
C ARG A 25 1.95 -15.29 -3.72
N ALA A 26 1.51 -14.06 -3.43
CA ALA A 26 0.12 -13.66 -3.56
C ALA A 26 -0.41 -13.81 -5.00
N LEU A 27 0.44 -13.50 -5.99
CA LEU A 27 0.16 -13.69 -7.41
C LEU A 27 0.00 -15.17 -7.77
N LEU A 28 0.91 -16.03 -7.30
CA LEU A 28 0.86 -17.47 -7.57
C LEU A 28 -0.32 -18.16 -6.89
N THR A 29 -0.77 -17.65 -5.74
CA THR A 29 -1.92 -18.20 -5.01
C THR A 29 -3.25 -17.62 -5.45
N GLU A 30 -3.26 -16.73 -6.45
CA GLU A 30 -4.47 -16.03 -6.92
C GLU A 30 -5.31 -15.40 -5.79
N ALA A 31 -4.63 -14.75 -4.84
CA ALA A 31 -5.28 -14.25 -3.63
C ALA A 31 -6.47 -13.32 -3.96
N ASN A 32 -7.63 -13.61 -3.37
CA ASN A 32 -8.86 -12.82 -3.59
C ASN A 32 -8.87 -11.51 -2.79
N ILE A 33 -8.17 -11.50 -1.66
CA ILE A 33 -8.02 -10.34 -0.77
C ILE A 33 -6.53 -10.15 -0.52
N LEU A 34 -6.03 -8.95 -0.80
CA LEU A 34 -4.65 -8.55 -0.57
C LEU A 34 -4.64 -7.45 0.50
N CYS A 35 -4.02 -7.71 1.65
CA CYS A 35 -3.78 -6.72 2.68
C CYS A 35 -2.34 -6.20 2.58
N ILE A 36 -2.18 -4.89 2.50
CA ILE A 36 -0.88 -4.21 2.37
C ILE A 36 -0.72 -3.23 3.52
N ASP A 37 0.37 -3.35 4.25
CA ASP A 37 0.77 -2.41 5.30
C ASP A 37 1.88 -1.51 4.75
N GLU A 38 1.54 -0.28 4.34
CA GLU A 38 2.47 0.66 3.72
C GLU A 38 3.14 1.56 4.79
N ALA A 39 4.25 1.06 5.32
CA ALA A 39 5.28 1.87 5.98
C ALA A 39 6.67 1.46 5.43
N THR A 40 6.85 1.58 4.11
CA THR A 40 8.06 1.16 3.38
C THR A 40 9.16 2.24 3.39
N ALA A 41 9.77 2.48 4.54
CA ALA A 41 10.98 3.31 4.64
C ALA A 41 12.27 2.64 4.08
N SER A 42 12.16 1.43 3.52
CA SER A 42 13.32 0.56 3.21
C SER A 42 13.32 -0.01 1.78
N VAL A 43 12.50 0.55 0.88
CA VAL A 43 12.42 0.14 -0.52
C VAL A 43 12.81 1.32 -1.41
N ASP A 44 13.65 1.08 -2.42
CA ASP A 44 14.00 2.09 -3.41
C ASP A 44 12.79 2.45 -4.29
N HIS A 45 12.76 3.69 -4.78
CA HIS A 45 11.64 4.22 -5.57
C HIS A 45 11.27 3.35 -6.78
N LYS A 46 12.26 2.75 -7.45
CA LYS A 46 12.02 1.92 -8.64
C LYS A 46 11.31 0.62 -8.29
N THR A 47 11.75 -0.05 -7.21
CA THR A 47 11.10 -1.27 -6.73
C THR A 47 9.67 -1.00 -6.27
N ASP A 48 9.45 0.14 -5.61
CA ASP A 48 8.13 0.56 -5.17
C ASP A 48 7.17 0.82 -6.34
N MET A 49 7.62 1.56 -7.37
CA MET A 49 6.84 1.72 -8.61
C MET A 49 6.46 0.39 -9.26
N LEU A 50 7.39 -0.57 -9.29
CA LEU A 50 7.14 -1.90 -9.84
C LEU A 50 6.08 -2.66 -9.02
N LEU A 51 6.17 -2.60 -7.68
CA LEU A 51 5.17 -3.18 -6.78
C LEU A 51 3.79 -2.59 -7.07
N GLN A 52 3.66 -1.26 -7.06
CA GLN A 52 2.38 -0.59 -7.27
C GLN A 52 1.77 -0.90 -8.64
N LYS A 53 2.57 -0.86 -9.72
CA LYS A 53 2.12 -1.23 -11.05
C LYS A 53 1.60 -2.66 -11.08
N THR A 54 2.35 -3.59 -10.49
CA THR A 54 1.98 -5.01 -10.46
C THR A 54 0.69 -5.23 -9.69
N ILE A 55 0.52 -4.56 -8.54
CA ILE A 55 -0.71 -4.63 -7.75
C ILE A 55 -1.89 -4.15 -8.58
N ARG A 56 -1.78 -2.98 -9.22
CA ARG A 56 -2.84 -2.38 -10.04
C ARG A 56 -3.27 -3.26 -11.21
N GLU A 57 -2.30 -3.87 -11.90
CA GLU A 57 -2.58 -4.69 -13.08
C GLU A 57 -3.11 -6.07 -12.72
N LYS A 58 -2.53 -6.72 -11.70
CA LYS A 58 -2.82 -8.13 -11.38
C LYS A 58 -3.96 -8.31 -10.39
N PHE A 59 -4.21 -7.31 -9.55
CA PHE A 59 -5.28 -7.33 -8.56
C PHE A 59 -6.45 -6.40 -8.91
N LYS A 60 -6.54 -5.90 -10.16
CA LYS A 60 -7.61 -5.02 -10.65
C LYS A 60 -9.04 -5.51 -10.32
N HIS A 61 -9.24 -6.82 -10.32
CA HIS A 61 -10.54 -7.46 -10.07
C HIS A 61 -10.59 -8.20 -8.72
N LYS A 62 -9.67 -7.88 -7.81
CA LYS A 62 -9.56 -8.46 -6.47
C LYS A 62 -9.73 -7.35 -5.42
N THR A 63 -9.99 -7.73 -4.18
CA THR A 63 -10.07 -6.76 -3.07
C THR A 63 -8.66 -6.45 -2.58
N VAL A 64 -8.30 -5.16 -2.58
CA VAL A 64 -7.03 -4.68 -2.02
C VAL A 64 -7.34 -3.75 -0.86
N LEU A 65 -6.84 -4.09 0.33
CA LEU A 65 -6.91 -3.26 1.51
C LEU A 65 -5.51 -2.76 1.84
N THR A 66 -5.30 -1.45 1.75
CA THR A 66 -3.99 -0.84 1.99
C THR A 66 -4.08 0.10 3.18
N ILE A 67 -3.22 -0.10 4.17
CA ILE A 67 -2.90 0.92 5.17
C ILE A 67 -1.89 1.84 4.51
N ALA A 68 -2.31 3.03 4.06
CA ALA A 68 -1.52 3.89 3.21
C ALA A 68 -0.99 5.12 3.96
N HIS A 69 0.29 5.41 3.79
CA HIS A 69 0.93 6.65 4.26
C HIS A 69 1.33 7.58 3.09
N ARG A 70 1.22 7.10 1.83
CA ARG A 70 1.66 7.85 0.64
C ARG A 70 0.47 8.38 -0.16
N LEU A 71 0.55 9.67 -0.52
CA LEU A 71 -0.52 10.37 -1.23
C LEU A 71 -0.93 9.66 -2.53
N ASN A 72 0.01 9.21 -3.35
CA ASN A 72 -0.30 8.54 -4.62
C ASN A 72 -1.12 7.26 -4.41
N THR A 73 -0.76 6.45 -3.41
CA THR A 73 -1.47 5.21 -3.07
C THR A 73 -2.89 5.49 -2.61
N ILE A 74 -3.04 6.53 -1.77
CA ILE A 74 -4.32 6.98 -1.26
C ILE A 74 -5.23 7.48 -2.39
N MET A 75 -4.71 8.33 -3.27
CA MET A 75 -5.49 8.97 -4.35
C MET A 75 -5.91 7.99 -5.44
N ASP A 76 -5.16 6.90 -5.64
CA ASP A 76 -5.51 5.84 -6.61
C ASP A 76 -6.49 4.79 -6.04
N SER A 77 -6.94 4.93 -4.78
CA SER A 77 -7.87 4.00 -4.15
C SER A 77 -9.33 4.28 -4.54
N ASP A 78 -10.14 3.22 -4.70
CA ASP A 78 -11.57 3.35 -5.01
C ASP A 78 -12.36 4.05 -3.89
N ARG A 79 -11.97 3.79 -2.63
CA ARG A 79 -12.53 4.36 -1.40
C ARG A 79 -11.43 4.51 -0.35
N VAL A 80 -11.55 5.51 0.50
CA VAL A 80 -10.66 5.78 1.63
C VAL A 80 -11.46 5.78 2.92
N LEU A 81 -10.97 5.03 3.90
CA LEU A 81 -11.48 5.00 5.27
C LEU A 81 -10.53 5.78 6.17
N VAL A 82 -10.96 6.92 6.69
CA VAL A 82 -10.18 7.68 7.67
C VAL A 82 -10.59 7.24 9.08
N MET A 83 -9.59 6.91 9.89
CA MET A 83 -9.78 6.51 11.28
C MET A 83 -9.16 7.53 12.23
N HIS A 84 -9.85 7.81 13.33
CA HIS A 84 -9.34 8.63 14.43
C HIS A 84 -9.77 8.02 15.77
N ALA A 85 -8.82 7.86 16.70
CA ALA A 85 -9.06 7.31 18.04
C ALA A 85 -9.88 6.00 18.04
N GLY A 86 -9.56 5.08 17.10
CA GLY A 86 -10.23 3.79 16.98
C GLY A 86 -11.64 3.82 16.36
N LYS A 87 -12.08 4.97 15.84
CA LYS A 87 -13.38 5.14 15.18
C LYS A 87 -13.21 5.56 13.72
N VAL A 88 -14.14 5.13 12.88
CA VAL A 88 -14.27 5.64 11.51
C VAL A 88 -14.82 7.06 11.59
N VAL A 89 -14.09 8.01 11.02
CA VAL A 89 -14.53 9.42 10.95
C VAL A 89 -14.99 9.81 9.56
N GLU A 90 -14.40 9.23 8.51
CA GLU A 90 -14.78 9.48 7.11
C GLU A 90 -14.65 8.21 6.28
N PHE A 91 -15.53 8.05 5.30
CA PHE A 91 -15.50 6.94 4.36
C PHE A 91 -16.15 7.35 3.04
N ASP A 92 -15.35 7.61 2.01
CA ASP A 92 -15.84 7.92 0.66
C ASP A 92 -14.71 7.77 -0.38
N SER A 93 -14.97 8.12 -1.66
CA SER A 93 -13.91 8.25 -2.66
C SER A 93 -12.94 9.39 -2.31
N PRO A 94 -11.65 9.31 -2.69
CA PRO A 94 -10.69 10.39 -2.45
C PRO A 94 -11.19 11.74 -3.00
N SER A 95 -11.81 11.73 -4.17
CA SER A 95 -12.38 12.93 -4.81
C SER A 95 -13.49 13.59 -3.98
N ALA A 96 -14.40 12.80 -3.40
CA ALA A 96 -15.48 13.30 -2.57
C ALA A 96 -14.94 13.85 -1.24
N LEU A 97 -13.99 13.15 -0.62
CA LEU A 97 -13.35 13.61 0.62
C LEU A 97 -12.54 14.90 0.43
N CYS A 98 -11.92 15.10 -0.73
CA CYS A 98 -11.18 16.34 -1.03
C CYS A 98 -12.06 17.58 -1.23
N GLN A 99 -13.33 17.41 -1.61
CA GLN A 99 -14.26 18.52 -1.85
C GLN A 99 -14.89 19.06 -0.55
N ARG A 100 -14.78 18.33 0.56
CA ARG A 100 -15.33 18.73 1.85
C ARG A 100 -14.34 19.64 2.57
N GLU A 101 -14.76 20.86 2.90
CA GLU A 101 -13.89 21.85 3.56
C GLU A 101 -13.47 21.45 4.98
N ASP A 102 -14.30 20.66 5.69
CA ASP A 102 -14.06 20.21 7.06
C ASP A 102 -13.30 18.86 7.15
N SER A 103 -12.95 18.30 6.00
CA SER A 103 -12.39 16.96 5.81
C SER A 103 -11.12 16.70 6.61
N VAL A 104 -11.16 15.70 7.48
CA VAL A 104 -10.00 15.14 8.18
C VAL A 104 -9.02 14.56 7.17
N PHE A 105 -9.53 13.90 6.13
CA PHE A 105 -8.72 13.43 5.01
C PHE A 105 -7.89 14.56 4.39
N GLN A 106 -8.52 15.69 4.05
CA GLN A 106 -7.80 16.81 3.43
C GLN A 106 -6.73 17.40 4.36
N LYS A 107 -6.99 17.45 5.68
CA LYS A 107 -6.00 17.88 6.68
C LYS A 107 -4.81 16.92 6.75
N LEU A 108 -5.06 15.60 6.67
CA LEU A 108 -4.00 14.59 6.63
C LEU A 108 -3.17 14.69 5.35
N LEU A 109 -3.79 15.00 4.20
CA LEU A 109 -3.06 15.20 2.95
C LEU A 109 -2.10 16.40 3.06
N ARG A 110 -2.58 17.54 3.56
CA ARG A 110 -1.77 18.76 3.74
C ARG A 110 -0.65 18.56 4.76
N GLY A 111 -0.92 17.87 5.87
CA GLY A 111 0.11 17.55 6.87
C GLY A 111 1.15 16.53 6.40
N GLY A 112 0.88 15.81 5.30
CA GLY A 112 1.81 14.89 4.65
C GLY A 112 2.74 15.55 3.62
N GLU A 113 2.48 16.80 3.22
CA GLU A 113 3.32 17.53 2.26
C GLU A 113 4.63 18.04 2.88
N ASP A 114 4.76 18.04 4.21
CA ASP A 114 5.96 18.51 4.94
C ASP A 114 7.09 17.46 5.06
N GLN A 115 7.08 16.38 4.27
CA GLN A 115 8.11 15.32 4.31
C GLN A 115 8.72 14.95 2.93
N VAL A 116 8.86 15.92 2.04
CA VAL A 116 9.69 15.78 0.81
C VAL A 116 10.94 16.64 0.90
#